data_AF-A0A348Y7X2-F1
#
_entry.id   AF-A0A348Y7X2-F1
#
_cell.length_a   1.000
_cell.length_b   1.000
_cell.length_c   1.000
_cell.angle_alpha   90.00
_cell.angle_beta   90.00
_cell.angle_gamma   90.00
#
_symmetry.space_group_name_H-M   'P 1'
#
loop_
_entity.id
_entity.type
_entity.pdbx_description
1 polymer ?
#
loop_
_entity_poly.entity_id
_entity_poly.type
_entity_poly.pdbx_seq_one_letter_code
_entity_poly.pdbx_strand_id
1 'polypeptide(L)' 'RFEAREETAYKQFKLTDDDWRNRDKWSDYVQAAADMLARTDTKDAPWCVIANNDKRQVRLEVLDHAIEQLSINL' A
#
# COMPACT_ATOMS: atom_id res chain seq x y z
N ARG A 1 -0.39 11.26 -9.07
CA ARG A 1 -0.60 9.86 -9.56
C ARG A 1 -1.96 9.67 -10.20
N PHE A 2 -3.04 10.23 -9.66
CA PHE A 2 -4.37 10.14 -10.25
C PHE A 2 -4.46 10.95 -11.55
N GLU A 3 -4.02 12.20 -11.57
CA GLU A 3 -3.92 13.02 -12.80
C GLU A 3 -3.19 12.26 -13.94
N ALA A 4 -2.00 11.71 -13.66
CA ALA A 4 -1.28 10.92 -14.66
C ALA A 4 -2.03 9.65 -15.15
N ARG A 5 -2.99 9.10 -14.38
CA ARG A 5 -3.87 8.00 -14.83
C ARG A 5 -5.02 8.53 -15.68
N GLU A 6 -5.55 9.70 -15.35
CA GLU A 6 -6.59 10.40 -16.11
C GLU A 6 -6.09 10.78 -17.50
N GLU A 7 -4.83 11.22 -17.61
CA GLU A 7 -4.21 11.58 -18.89
C GLU A 7 -3.77 10.38 -19.74
N THR A 8 -3.67 9.18 -19.16
CA THR A 8 -3.22 7.97 -19.88
C THR A 8 -4.41 7.09 -20.25
N ALA A 9 -4.83 7.11 -21.52
CA ALA A 9 -6.02 6.39 -22.02
C ALA A 9 -6.16 4.93 -21.53
N TYR A 10 -5.10 4.12 -21.66
CA TYR A 10 -5.16 2.70 -21.23
C TYR A 10 -5.10 2.50 -19.71
N LYS A 11 -5.00 3.55 -18.89
CA LYS A 11 -5.01 3.49 -17.42
C LYS A 11 -6.25 4.12 -16.81
N GLN A 12 -7.07 4.82 -17.60
CA GLN A 12 -8.26 5.54 -17.11
C GLN A 12 -9.24 4.60 -16.39
N PHE A 13 -9.37 3.35 -16.83
CA PHE A 13 -10.20 2.34 -16.17
C PHE A 13 -9.85 2.08 -14.69
N LYS A 14 -8.68 2.55 -14.22
CA LYS A 14 -8.21 2.46 -12.82
C LYS A 14 -8.61 3.66 -11.97
N LEU A 15 -9.46 4.53 -12.50
CA LEU A 15 -10.01 5.69 -11.81
C LEU A 15 -11.53 5.68 -11.88
N THR A 16 -12.13 6.02 -10.77
CA THR A 16 -13.55 6.21 -10.55
C THR A 16 -13.76 7.47 -9.72
N ASP A 17 -14.99 7.98 -9.66
CA ASP A 17 -15.33 9.12 -8.81
C ASP A 17 -15.02 8.85 -7.32
N ASP A 18 -15.08 7.57 -6.93
CA ASP A 18 -14.74 7.12 -5.59
C ASP A 18 -13.26 7.29 -5.25
N ASP A 19 -12.34 7.17 -6.21
CA ASP A 19 -10.91 7.42 -5.97
C ASP A 19 -10.68 8.86 -5.51
N TRP A 20 -11.32 9.83 -6.17
CA TRP A 20 -11.23 11.26 -5.83
C TRP A 20 -11.91 11.55 -4.48
N ARG A 21 -13.13 11.04 -4.28
CA ARG A 21 -13.86 11.15 -3.01
C ARG A 21 -13.07 10.56 -1.83
N ASN A 22 -12.37 9.45 -2.05
CA ASN A 22 -11.54 8.81 -1.02
C ASN A 22 -10.25 9.60 -0.76
N ARG A 23 -9.70 10.26 -1.78
CA ARG A 23 -8.51 11.12 -1.62
C ARG A 23 -8.78 12.29 -0.67
N ASP A 24 -9.97 12.87 -0.72
CA ASP A 24 -10.39 13.96 0.18
C ASP A 24 -10.47 13.50 1.65
N LYS A 25 -10.61 12.19 1.89
CA LYS A 25 -10.66 11.57 3.22
C LYS A 25 -9.30 11.09 3.71
N TRP A 26 -8.21 11.65 3.20
CA TRP A 26 -6.85 11.22 3.54
C TRP A 26 -6.62 11.12 5.05
N SER A 27 -7.01 12.12 5.81
CA SER A 27 -6.84 12.14 7.27
C SER A 27 -7.55 10.97 7.96
N ASP A 28 -8.77 10.64 7.53
CA ASP A 28 -9.53 9.53 8.08
C ASP A 28 -8.85 8.19 7.77
N TYR A 29 -8.34 8.02 6.56
CA TYR A 29 -7.59 6.81 6.17
C TYR A 29 -6.27 6.67 6.93
N VAL A 30 -5.56 7.78 7.20
CA VAL A 30 -4.33 7.76 8.01
C VAL A 30 -4.66 7.30 9.43
N GLN A 31 -5.71 7.85 10.05
CA GLN A 31 -6.12 7.42 11.39
C GLN A 31 -6.54 5.95 11.41
N ALA A 32 -7.36 5.52 10.44
CA ALA A 32 -7.79 4.13 10.34
C ALA A 32 -6.62 3.15 10.14
N ALA A 33 -5.63 3.52 9.34
CA ALA A 33 -4.41 2.71 9.16
C ALA A 33 -3.58 2.63 10.44
N ALA A 34 -3.43 3.74 11.17
CA ALA A 34 -2.75 3.76 12.45
C ALA A 34 -3.46 2.88 13.49
N ASP A 35 -4.79 2.98 13.59
CA ASP A 35 -5.60 2.16 14.49
C ASP A 35 -5.51 0.67 14.14
N MET A 36 -5.53 0.33 12.85
CA MET A 36 -5.35 -1.04 12.36
C MET A 36 -3.99 -1.60 12.78
N LEU A 37 -2.89 -0.88 12.50
CA LEU A 37 -1.55 -1.30 12.87
C LEU A 37 -1.42 -1.48 14.39
N ALA A 38 -1.88 -0.50 15.17
CA ALA A 38 -1.82 -0.55 16.64
C ALA A 38 -2.59 -1.73 17.25
N ARG A 39 -3.64 -2.22 16.60
CA ARG A 39 -4.51 -3.28 17.12
C ARG A 39 -4.22 -4.67 16.55
N THR A 40 -3.56 -4.76 15.40
CA THR A 40 -3.44 -6.02 14.65
C THR A 40 -2.02 -6.41 14.27
N ASP A 41 -1.03 -5.56 14.54
CA ASP A 41 0.39 -5.94 14.43
C ASP A 41 0.78 -6.85 15.61
N THR A 42 1.01 -8.12 15.32
CA THR A 42 1.26 -9.16 16.34
C THR A 42 2.49 -9.97 16.00
N LYS A 43 3.05 -10.68 16.99
CA LYS A 43 4.25 -11.52 16.78
C LYS A 43 4.02 -12.65 15.76
N ASP A 44 2.83 -13.24 15.77
CA ASP A 44 2.50 -14.37 14.90
C ASP A 44 2.05 -13.93 13.50
N ALA A 45 1.67 -12.65 13.35
CA ALA A 45 1.26 -12.04 12.09
C ALA A 45 1.66 -10.55 12.07
N PRO A 46 2.96 -10.25 11.86
CA PRO A 46 3.44 -8.88 11.87
C PRO A 46 3.06 -8.14 10.59
N TRP A 47 2.76 -6.84 10.71
CA TRP A 47 2.64 -5.94 9.58
C TRP A 47 4.01 -5.36 9.19
N CYS A 48 4.31 -5.33 7.89
CA CYS A 48 5.48 -4.64 7.35
C CYS A 48 5.05 -3.36 6.63
N VAL A 49 5.50 -2.19 7.10
CA VAL A 49 5.19 -0.89 6.48
C VAL A 49 6.30 -0.53 5.51
N ILE A 50 5.96 -0.41 4.21
CA ILE A 50 6.92 -0.15 3.14
C ILE A 50 6.58 1.16 2.41
N ALA A 51 7.57 2.03 2.22
CA ALA A 51 7.43 3.27 1.48
C ALA A 51 7.29 3.02 -0.04
N ASN A 52 6.20 3.49 -0.66
CA ASN A 52 5.83 3.15 -2.05
C ASN A 52 5.88 4.35 -3.01
N ASN A 53 6.80 5.30 -2.80
CA ASN A 53 6.99 6.41 -3.74
C ASN A 53 7.76 5.97 -5.00
N ASP A 54 8.74 5.06 -4.85
CA ASP A 54 9.40 4.38 -5.98
C ASP A 54 8.82 2.97 -6.19
N LYS A 55 8.10 2.80 -7.30
CA LYS A 55 7.45 1.53 -7.63
C LYS A 55 8.40 0.40 -8.02
N ARG A 56 9.62 0.69 -8.46
CA ARG A 56 10.60 -0.34 -8.82
C ARG A 56 11.25 -0.87 -7.56
N GLN A 57 11.68 0.03 -6.69
CA GLN A 57 12.29 -0.31 -5.40
C GLN A 57 11.31 -1.10 -4.52
N VAL A 58 10.07 -0.63 -4.36
CA VAL A 58 9.07 -1.28 -3.49
C VAL A 58 8.81 -2.74 -3.88
N ARG A 59 8.90 -3.08 -5.17
CA ARG A 59 8.64 -4.44 -5.65
C ARG A 59 9.74 -5.40 -5.20
N LEU A 60 10.98 -4.93 -5.17
CA LEU A 60 12.10 -5.70 -4.67
C LEU A 60 11.97 -5.87 -3.15
N GLU A 61 11.72 -4.78 -2.43
CA GLU A 61 11.59 -4.81 -0.97
C GLU A 61 10.47 -5.74 -0.48
N VAL A 62 9.31 -5.74 -1.14
CA VAL A 62 8.22 -6.69 -0.84
C VAL A 62 8.63 -8.14 -1.11
N LEU A 63 9.33 -8.41 -2.21
CA LEU A 63 9.77 -9.76 -2.56
C LEU A 63 10.85 -10.26 -1.61
N ASP A 64 11.83 -9.42 -1.28
CA ASP A 64 12.91 -9.73 -0.35
C ASP A 64 12.35 -10.04 1.04
N HIS A 65 11.42 -9.21 1.53
CA HIS A 65 10.75 -9.46 2.81
C HIS A 65 9.96 -10.78 2.79
N ALA A 66 9.23 -11.08 1.72
CA ALA A 66 8.50 -12.35 1.60
C ALA A 66 9.44 -13.56 1.59
N ILE A 67 10.56 -13.49 0.87
CA ILE A 67 11.58 -14.54 0.83
C ILE A 67 12.18 -14.75 2.22
N GLU A 68 12.52 -13.68 2.93
CA GLU A 68 13.05 -13.74 4.30
C GLU A 68 12.08 -14.47 5.24
N GLN A 69 10.81 -14.08 5.27
CA GLN A 69 9.80 -14.71 6.13
C GLN A 69 9.56 -16.19 5.82
N LEU A 70 9.64 -16.59 4.54
CA LEU A 70 9.50 -17.99 4.14
C LEU A 70 10.77 -18.82 4.44
N SER A 71 11.94 -18.20 4.36
CA SER A 71 13.23 -18.87 4.57
C SER A 71 13.53 -19.12 6.05
N ILE A 72 12.97 -18.31 6.96
CA ILE A 72 13.16 -18.48 8.41
C ILE A 72 12.64 -19.83 8.95
N ASN A 73 11.79 -20.53 8.19
CA ASN A 73 11.22 -21.83 8.55
C ASN A 73 11.82 -23.02 7.78
N LEU A 74 12.94 -22.83 7.05
CA LEU A 74 13.74 -23.88 6.40
C LEU A 74 15.06 -24.11 7.15
#